data_AF-A0A1I6RY84-F1
#
_entry.id   AF-A0A1I6RY84-F1
#
_cell.length_a   1.000
_cell.length_b   1.000
_cell.length_c   1.000
_cell.angle_alpha   90.00
_cell.angle_beta   90.00
_cell.angle_gamma   90.00
#
_symmetry.space_group_name_H-M   'P 1'
#
loop_
_entity.id
_entity.type
_entity.pdbx_description
1 polymer ?
#
loop_
_entity_poly.entity_id
_entity_poly.type
_entity_poly.pdbx_seq_one_letter_code
_entity_poly.pdbx_strand_id
1 'polypeptide(L)'
;MSNPAQDEPDPHAMLEPPAVVFARLTDVPVDALDKLIDETRAVYDDLNKVLGHPYWGDLVYHQGAAMKALTEARTCLEGLKAEAIGARNTELGVTVTTAVIDGERHYAQSEDDKSELVDKLLRSPSPAAGHVYVWDRPHADPDAPGPYEQIRVVTDADSELGVLNFTEEDDEGEMTSWHTCNPQPSPDAPALAFDAGSTLKFPRSAVLPFRELRAALDEFTRTGARPECVQWQPARWGDL
;
A
#
# COMPACT_ATOMS: atom_id res chain seq x y z
N MET A 1 2.16 34.00 -19.92
CA MET A 1 2.77 33.02 -20.84
C MET A 1 1.65 32.40 -21.63
N SER A 2 1.63 32.58 -22.95
CA SER A 2 0.60 32.00 -23.81
C SER A 2 0.82 30.50 -23.92
N ASN A 3 -0.24 29.72 -23.69
CA ASN A 3 -0.25 28.28 -23.97
C ASN A 3 0.10 28.10 -25.46
N PRO A 4 1.07 27.26 -25.84
CA PRO A 4 1.28 26.97 -27.26
C PRO A 4 -0.03 26.41 -27.81
N ALA A 5 -0.45 26.90 -28.97
CA ALA A 5 -1.64 26.42 -29.65
C ALA A 5 -1.57 24.90 -29.75
N GLN A 6 -2.48 24.20 -29.08
CA GLN A 6 -2.69 22.79 -29.33
C GLN A 6 -3.29 22.74 -30.74
N ASP A 7 -2.53 22.25 -31.71
CA ASP A 7 -3.09 21.83 -32.99
C ASP A 7 -4.28 20.91 -32.67
N GLU A 8 -5.46 21.25 -33.18
CA GLU A 8 -6.64 20.40 -33.01
C GLU A 8 -6.29 19.00 -33.53
N PRO A 9 -6.47 17.94 -32.73
CA PRO A 9 -6.07 16.60 -33.13
C PRO A 9 -6.83 16.20 -34.39
N ASP A 10 -6.10 15.67 -35.38
CA ASP A 10 -6.68 15.16 -36.63
C ASP A 10 -7.81 14.16 -36.28
N PRO A 11 -9.06 14.43 -36.65
CA PRO A 11 -10.20 13.57 -36.32
C PRO A 11 -10.13 12.19 -36.97
N HIS A 12 -9.17 11.96 -37.87
CA HIS A 12 -8.90 10.68 -38.52
C HIS A 12 -7.64 9.96 -38.00
N ALA A 13 -6.87 10.56 -37.09
CA ALA A 13 -5.78 9.86 -36.44
C ALA A 13 -6.33 8.72 -35.57
N MET A 14 -5.78 7.52 -35.72
CA MET A 14 -6.07 6.45 -34.77
C MET A 14 -5.63 6.91 -33.39
N LEU A 15 -6.60 7.12 -32.50
CA LEU A 15 -6.32 7.46 -31.12
C LEU A 15 -5.53 6.32 -30.49
N GLU A 16 -4.39 6.67 -29.92
CA GLU A 16 -3.56 5.72 -29.22
C GLU A 16 -4.31 5.15 -28.00
N PRO A 17 -4.17 3.85 -27.68
CA PRO A 17 -4.83 3.28 -26.52
C PRO A 17 -4.41 4.00 -25.22
N PRO A 18 -5.35 4.35 -24.33
CA PRO A 18 -5.05 5.08 -23.09
C PRO A 18 -3.95 4.42 -22.24
N ALA A 19 -3.94 3.09 -22.12
CA ALA A 19 -2.91 2.35 -21.39
C ALA A 19 -1.48 2.62 -21.91
N VAL A 20 -1.30 2.85 -23.21
CA VAL A 20 0.01 3.17 -23.81
C VAL A 20 0.41 4.61 -23.48
N VAL A 21 -0.54 5.54 -23.47
CA VAL A 21 -0.32 6.92 -23.05
C VAL A 21 0.07 6.97 -21.58
N PHE A 22 -0.69 6.30 -20.72
CA PHE A 22 -0.39 6.23 -19.28
C PHE A 22 0.94 5.56 -19.00
N ALA A 23 1.32 4.50 -19.74
CA ALA A 23 2.63 3.87 -19.62
C ALA A 23 3.78 4.90 -19.78
N ARG A 24 3.71 5.77 -20.78
CA ARG A 24 4.73 6.83 -20.96
C ARG A 24 4.70 7.88 -19.86
N LEU A 25 3.52 8.17 -19.30
CA LEU A 25 3.41 9.09 -18.16
C LEU A 25 4.05 8.51 -16.88
N THR A 26 4.32 7.20 -16.82
CA THR A 26 5.08 6.61 -15.70
C THR A 26 6.59 6.89 -15.76
N ASP A 27 7.12 7.32 -16.91
CA ASP A 27 8.54 7.62 -17.13
C ASP A 27 8.93 9.02 -16.62
N VAL A 28 8.44 9.41 -15.44
CA VAL A 28 8.83 10.67 -14.79
C VAL A 28 10.23 10.56 -14.16
N PRO A 29 11.08 11.59 -14.27
CA PRO A 29 12.49 11.52 -13.87
C PRO A 29 12.69 11.77 -12.37
N VAL A 30 12.07 10.95 -11.50
CA VAL A 30 12.22 11.07 -10.03
C VAL A 30 13.68 10.95 -9.60
N ASP A 31 14.43 9.99 -10.16
CA ASP A 31 15.85 9.76 -9.84
C ASP A 31 16.74 10.99 -10.17
N ALA A 32 16.35 11.78 -11.16
CA ALA A 32 17.07 13.01 -11.50
C ALA A 32 16.89 14.08 -10.39
N LEU A 33 15.71 14.13 -9.77
CA LEU A 33 15.47 14.99 -8.60
C LEU A 33 16.21 14.46 -7.36
N ASP A 34 16.24 13.15 -7.14
CA ASP A 34 17.02 12.55 -6.04
C ASP A 34 18.49 12.97 -6.11
N LYS A 35 19.08 12.83 -7.30
CA LYS A 35 20.45 13.28 -7.53
C LYS A 35 20.64 14.79 -7.25
N LEU A 36 19.72 15.62 -7.73
CA LEU A 36 19.79 17.07 -7.52
C LEU A 36 19.62 17.46 -6.04
N ILE A 37 18.75 16.77 -5.31
CA ILE A 37 18.56 16.92 -3.86
C ILE A 37 19.85 16.58 -3.13
N ASP A 38 20.49 15.46 -3.45
CA ASP A 38 21.73 15.03 -2.81
C ASP A 38 22.89 15.99 -3.11
N GLU A 39 23.03 16.44 -4.36
CA GLU A 39 24.02 17.45 -4.75
C GLU A 39 23.77 18.79 -4.03
N THR A 40 22.52 19.22 -3.89
CA THR A 40 22.16 20.46 -3.19
C THR A 40 22.37 20.35 -1.68
N ARG A 41 22.15 19.16 -1.11
CA ARG A 41 22.42 18.87 0.31
C ARG A 41 23.92 18.90 0.59
N ALA A 42 24.75 18.35 -0.30
CA ALA A 42 26.20 18.30 -0.13
C ALA A 42 26.85 19.71 -0.03
N VAL A 43 26.25 20.73 -0.65
CA VAL A 43 26.70 22.13 -0.53
C VAL A 43 26.62 22.64 0.91
N TYR A 44 25.73 22.09 1.75
CA TYR A 44 25.56 22.52 3.13
C TYR A 44 26.82 22.32 3.99
N ASP A 45 27.60 21.27 3.72
CA ASP A 45 28.87 21.03 4.40
C ASP A 45 29.88 22.14 4.16
N ASP A 46 29.88 22.73 2.96
CA ASP A 46 30.70 23.88 2.61
C ASP A 46 30.16 25.18 3.21
N LEU A 47 28.82 25.33 3.31
CA LEU A 47 28.21 26.50 3.96
C LEU A 47 28.63 26.60 5.43
N ASN A 48 28.75 25.48 6.14
CA ASN A 48 29.21 25.49 7.53
C ASN A 48 30.65 25.98 7.69
N LYS A 49 31.50 25.84 6.65
CA LYS A 49 32.89 26.32 6.68
C LYS A 49 33.00 27.84 6.64
N VAL A 50 31.95 28.54 6.20
CA VAL A 50 31.92 30.02 6.13
C VAL A 50 30.98 30.63 7.17
N LEU A 51 30.67 29.89 8.24
CA LEU A 51 29.90 30.37 9.39
C LEU A 51 30.50 31.66 9.96
N GLY A 52 29.65 32.69 10.13
CA GLY A 52 30.05 34.01 10.60
C GLY A 52 30.40 35.02 9.50
N HIS A 53 30.47 34.60 8.24
CA HIS A 53 30.57 35.53 7.12
C HIS A 53 29.25 36.33 6.96
N PRO A 54 29.28 37.63 6.57
CA PRO A 54 28.06 38.44 6.45
C PRO A 54 26.97 37.86 5.53
N TYR A 55 27.37 37.11 4.50
CA TYR A 55 26.45 36.48 3.55
C TYR A 55 25.99 35.07 3.98
N TRP A 56 26.52 34.52 5.06
CA TRP A 56 26.24 33.12 5.46
C TRP A 56 24.74 32.87 5.67
N GLY A 57 24.05 33.80 6.34
CA GLY A 57 22.61 33.68 6.60
C GLY A 57 21.79 33.61 5.31
N ASP A 58 22.08 34.47 4.33
CA ASP A 58 21.39 34.48 3.04
C ASP A 58 21.67 33.20 2.24
N LEU A 59 22.91 32.69 2.28
CA LEU A 59 23.27 31.44 1.60
C LEU A 59 22.54 30.23 2.20
N VAL A 60 22.48 30.13 3.53
CA VAL A 60 21.72 29.08 4.23
C VAL A 60 20.22 29.20 3.91
N TYR A 61 19.68 30.43 3.91
CA TYR A 61 18.29 30.67 3.55
C TYR A 61 17.97 30.18 2.13
N HIS A 62 18.78 30.55 1.14
CA HIS A 62 18.55 30.14 -0.25
C HIS A 62 18.73 28.63 -0.45
N GLN A 63 19.71 28.01 0.19
CA GLN A 63 19.90 26.56 0.14
C GLN A 63 18.70 25.83 0.76
N GLY A 64 18.23 26.26 1.93
CA GLY A 64 17.05 25.68 2.57
C GLY A 64 15.78 25.83 1.74
N ALA A 65 15.57 26.99 1.12
CA ALA A 65 14.46 27.23 0.21
C ALA A 65 14.52 26.32 -1.03
N ALA A 66 15.71 26.14 -1.62
CA ALA A 66 15.91 25.23 -2.75
C ALA A 66 15.64 23.77 -2.35
N MET A 67 16.16 23.32 -1.21
CA MET A 67 15.91 21.95 -0.70
C MET A 67 14.43 21.67 -0.50
N LYS A 68 13.70 22.64 0.08
CA LYS A 68 12.25 22.54 0.24
C LYS A 68 11.55 22.39 -1.11
N ALA A 69 11.83 23.28 -2.06
CA ALA A 69 11.22 23.24 -3.40
C ALA A 69 11.53 21.95 -4.16
N LEU A 70 12.76 21.44 -4.06
CA LEU A 70 13.16 20.17 -4.68
C LEU A 70 12.43 18.98 -4.06
N THR A 71 12.27 18.98 -2.74
CA THR A 71 11.54 17.92 -2.02
C THR A 71 10.06 17.92 -2.40
N GLU A 72 9.43 19.10 -2.45
CA GLU A 72 8.05 19.26 -2.90
C GLU A 72 7.87 18.80 -4.36
N ALA A 73 8.78 19.19 -5.26
CA ALA A 73 8.75 18.77 -6.66
C ALA A 73 8.89 17.24 -6.80
N ARG A 74 9.75 16.62 -5.98
CA ARG A 74 9.93 15.17 -5.94
C ARG A 74 8.63 14.47 -5.55
N THR A 75 7.99 14.91 -4.46
CA THR A 75 6.68 14.37 -4.02
C THR A 75 5.62 14.51 -5.11
N CYS A 76 5.55 15.67 -5.78
CA CYS A 76 4.60 15.86 -6.89
C CYS A 76 4.86 14.91 -8.06
N LEU A 77 6.12 14.67 -8.44
CA LEU A 77 6.45 13.72 -9.51
C LEU A 77 6.16 12.27 -9.11
N GLU A 78 6.43 11.88 -7.87
CA GLU A 78 6.03 10.56 -7.36
C GLU A 78 4.52 10.37 -7.39
N GLY A 79 3.75 11.37 -6.97
CA GLY A 79 2.29 11.36 -7.08
C GLY A 79 1.83 11.20 -8.53
N LEU A 80 2.38 11.99 -9.46
CA LEU A 80 2.08 11.87 -10.89
C LEU A 80 2.39 10.47 -11.43
N LYS A 81 3.54 9.88 -11.04
CA LYS A 81 3.91 8.52 -11.41
C LYS A 81 2.89 7.50 -10.90
N ALA A 82 2.52 7.61 -9.62
CA ALA A 82 1.58 6.71 -8.98
C ALA A 82 0.20 6.76 -9.65
N GLU A 83 -0.30 7.96 -9.95
CA GLU A 83 -1.55 8.15 -10.70
C GLU A 83 -1.49 7.55 -12.10
N ALA A 84 -0.40 7.77 -12.83
CA ALA A 84 -0.21 7.18 -14.15
C ALA A 84 -0.17 5.65 -14.12
N ILE A 85 0.46 5.06 -13.09
CA ILE A 85 0.46 3.61 -12.86
C ILE A 85 -0.96 3.11 -12.58
N GLY A 86 -1.68 3.74 -11.66
CA GLY A 86 -3.05 3.36 -11.30
C GLY A 86 -4.01 3.44 -12.48
N ALA A 87 -3.94 4.54 -13.25
CA ALA A 87 -4.74 4.73 -14.46
C ALA A 87 -4.43 3.65 -15.52
N ARG A 88 -3.13 3.38 -15.78
CA ARG A 88 -2.73 2.30 -16.71
C ARG A 88 -3.27 0.94 -16.26
N ASN A 89 -3.11 0.61 -14.98
CA ASN A 89 -3.50 -0.69 -14.46
C ASN A 89 -5.02 -0.87 -14.47
N THR A 90 -5.78 0.18 -14.16
CA THR A 90 -7.24 0.21 -14.31
C THR A 90 -7.66 -0.09 -15.75
N GLU A 91 -7.05 0.56 -16.75
CA GLU A 91 -7.33 0.29 -18.17
C GLU A 91 -7.01 -1.15 -18.59
N LEU A 92 -6.03 -1.78 -17.94
CA LEU A 92 -5.61 -3.16 -18.21
C LEU A 92 -6.35 -4.20 -17.36
N GLY A 93 -7.18 -3.79 -16.40
CA GLY A 93 -7.79 -4.68 -15.41
C GLY A 93 -6.77 -5.37 -14.50
N VAL A 94 -5.63 -4.73 -14.25
CA VAL A 94 -4.53 -5.24 -13.41
C VAL A 94 -4.67 -4.68 -11.99
N THR A 95 -4.48 -5.54 -11.00
CA THR A 95 -4.38 -5.14 -9.59
C THR A 95 -3.03 -5.49 -8.99
N VAL A 96 -2.55 -4.64 -8.10
CA VAL A 96 -1.35 -4.86 -7.30
C VAL A 96 -1.78 -5.25 -5.89
N THR A 97 -1.30 -6.40 -5.43
CA THR A 97 -1.40 -6.80 -4.02
C THR A 97 -0.22 -6.20 -3.27
N THR A 98 -0.50 -5.45 -2.21
CA THR A 98 0.50 -4.98 -1.25
C THR A 98 0.30 -5.71 0.06
N ALA A 99 1.34 -6.37 0.58
CA ALA A 99 1.32 -6.94 1.91
C ALA A 99 2.36 -6.27 2.81
N VAL A 100 1.98 -5.98 4.06
CA VAL A 100 2.88 -5.53 5.12
C VAL A 100 3.13 -6.72 6.03
N ILE A 101 4.37 -7.19 6.09
CA ILE A 101 4.81 -8.33 6.90
C ILE A 101 6.01 -7.85 7.69
N ASP A 102 5.94 -7.87 9.02
CA ASP A 102 7.01 -7.36 9.89
C ASP A 102 7.44 -5.92 9.62
N GLY A 103 6.47 -5.09 9.22
CA GLY A 103 6.71 -3.70 8.86
C GLY A 103 7.35 -3.51 7.48
N GLU A 104 7.69 -4.60 6.78
CA GLU A 104 8.18 -4.55 5.40
C GLU A 104 7.03 -4.68 4.41
N ARG A 105 7.04 -3.83 3.38
CA ARG A 105 6.07 -3.89 2.28
C ARG A 105 6.58 -4.81 1.17
N HIS A 106 5.69 -5.66 0.69
CA HIS A 106 5.89 -6.55 -0.45
C HIS A 106 4.80 -6.33 -1.47
N TYR A 107 5.15 -6.43 -2.76
CA TYR A 107 4.25 -6.14 -3.87
C TYR A 107 4.20 -7.32 -4.82
N ALA A 108 2.99 -7.67 -5.26
CA ALA A 108 2.76 -8.75 -6.21
C ALA A 108 1.73 -8.34 -7.25
N GLN A 109 2.01 -8.64 -8.53
CA GLN A 109 1.11 -8.33 -9.65
C GLN A 109 0.69 -9.59 -10.40
N SER A 110 1.63 -10.52 -10.63
CA SER A 110 1.33 -11.80 -11.26
C SER A 110 0.62 -12.73 -10.29
N GLU A 111 -0.11 -13.72 -10.83
CA GLU A 111 -0.78 -14.73 -10.02
C GLU A 111 0.22 -15.56 -9.20
N ASP A 112 1.36 -15.90 -9.80
CA ASP A 112 2.44 -16.64 -9.12
C ASP A 112 3.01 -15.83 -7.94
N ASP A 113 3.36 -14.55 -8.16
CA ASP A 113 3.88 -13.68 -7.09
C ASP A 113 2.84 -13.48 -5.97
N LYS A 114 1.55 -13.39 -6.33
CA LYS A 114 0.45 -13.24 -5.35
C LYS A 114 0.34 -14.49 -4.49
N SER A 115 0.42 -15.68 -5.10
CA SER A 115 0.40 -16.95 -4.37
C SER A 115 1.60 -17.09 -3.43
N GLU A 116 2.81 -16.75 -3.89
CA GLU A 116 4.00 -16.72 -3.04
C GLU A 116 3.86 -15.75 -1.85
N LEU A 117 3.24 -14.58 -2.10
CA LEU A 117 2.99 -13.59 -1.07
C LEU A 117 1.97 -14.05 -0.02
N VAL A 118 0.92 -14.75 -0.44
CA VAL A 118 -0.05 -15.38 0.47
C VAL A 118 0.64 -16.43 1.35
N ASP A 119 1.53 -17.23 0.77
CA ASP A 119 2.29 -18.22 1.54
C ASP A 119 3.23 -17.57 2.56
N LYS A 120 3.85 -16.45 2.20
CA LYS A 120 4.67 -15.65 3.11
C LYS A 120 3.85 -15.08 4.27
N LEU A 121 2.64 -14.57 4.00
CA LEU A 121 1.73 -14.05 5.03
C LEU A 121 1.35 -15.13 6.04
N LEU A 122 0.92 -16.29 5.55
CA LEU A 122 0.45 -17.37 6.41
C LEU A 122 1.57 -17.96 7.27
N ARG A 123 2.79 -18.03 6.73
CA ARG A 123 3.95 -18.64 7.40
C ARG A 123 4.89 -17.62 8.03
N SER A 124 4.43 -16.39 8.24
CA SER A 124 5.25 -15.37 8.92
C SER A 124 5.64 -15.86 10.32
N PRO A 125 6.94 -15.84 10.68
CA PRO A 125 7.41 -16.29 12.00
C PRO A 125 7.12 -15.28 13.11
N SER A 126 6.61 -14.10 12.76
CA SER A 126 6.41 -13.00 13.69
C SER A 126 5.02 -13.03 14.33
N PRO A 127 4.91 -12.60 15.60
CA PRO A 127 3.63 -12.45 16.26
C PRO A 127 2.87 -11.18 15.84
N ALA A 128 3.47 -10.32 15.00
CA ALA A 128 2.80 -9.13 14.47
C ALA A 128 1.75 -9.54 13.41
N ALA A 129 0.64 -8.81 13.36
CA ALA A 129 -0.34 -9.00 12.32
C ALA A 129 0.25 -8.60 10.96
N GLY A 130 -0.03 -9.39 9.92
CA GLY A 130 0.17 -8.98 8.55
C GLY A 130 -1.01 -8.17 8.04
N HIS A 131 -0.79 -7.28 7.09
CA HIS A 131 -1.85 -6.54 6.41
C HIS A 131 -1.75 -6.76 4.91
N VAL A 132 -2.90 -6.86 4.25
CA VAL A 132 -2.99 -7.07 2.81
C VAL A 132 -3.96 -6.06 2.24
N TYR A 133 -3.53 -5.47 1.14
CA TYR A 133 -4.25 -4.46 0.38
C TYR A 133 -4.23 -4.86 -1.09
N VAL A 134 -5.30 -4.54 -1.83
CA VAL A 134 -5.38 -4.77 -3.27
C VAL A 134 -5.88 -3.50 -3.92
N TRP A 135 -5.13 -3.02 -4.90
CA TRP A 135 -5.44 -1.73 -5.51
C TRP A 135 -4.97 -1.67 -6.97
N ASP A 136 -5.20 -0.56 -7.65
CA ASP A 136 -4.72 -0.32 -9.01
C ASP A 136 -3.21 -0.04 -9.04
N ARG A 137 -2.57 0.22 -7.89
CA ARG A 137 -1.15 0.56 -7.76
C ARG A 137 -0.59 0.07 -6.42
N PRO A 138 0.74 0.02 -6.25
CA PRO A 138 1.35 -0.27 -4.96
C PRO A 138 0.87 0.71 -3.87
N HIS A 139 0.42 0.21 -2.73
CA HIS A 139 0.13 1.05 -1.56
C HIS A 139 1.42 1.27 -0.76
N ALA A 140 2.25 2.21 -1.23
CA ALA A 140 3.57 2.48 -0.67
C ALA A 140 3.54 3.43 0.54
N ASP A 141 2.64 4.42 0.50
CA ASP A 141 2.49 5.45 1.52
C ASP A 141 1.22 5.18 2.34
N PRO A 142 1.33 4.90 3.66
CA PRO A 142 0.15 4.69 4.51
C PRO A 142 -0.71 5.93 4.69
N ASP A 143 -0.17 7.13 4.45
CA ASP A 143 -0.89 8.39 4.59
C ASP A 143 -1.60 8.79 3.27
N ALA A 144 -1.36 8.04 2.19
CA ALA A 144 -2.08 8.24 0.93
C ALA A 144 -3.53 7.74 1.03
N PRO A 145 -4.51 8.44 0.42
CA PRO A 145 -5.88 7.97 0.37
C PRO A 145 -5.99 6.59 -0.29
N GLY A 146 -6.75 5.71 0.36
CA GLY A 146 -6.96 4.34 -0.10
C GLY A 146 -5.70 3.45 -0.04
N PRO A 147 -5.85 2.14 -0.32
CA PRO A 147 -7.11 1.46 -0.57
C PRO A 147 -7.98 1.37 0.69
N TYR A 148 -9.29 1.47 0.51
CA TYR A 148 -10.27 1.56 1.60
C TYR A 148 -10.60 0.18 2.18
N GLU A 149 -10.31 -0.88 1.43
CA GLU A 149 -10.43 -2.26 1.85
C GLU A 149 -9.08 -2.85 2.26
N GLN A 150 -9.07 -3.57 3.38
CA GLN A 150 -7.89 -4.29 3.86
C GLN A 150 -8.24 -5.62 4.51
N ILE A 151 -7.31 -6.57 4.44
CA ILE A 151 -7.33 -7.77 5.28
C ILE A 151 -6.15 -7.72 6.24
N ARG A 152 -6.45 -7.74 7.53
CA ARG A 152 -5.52 -8.11 8.60
C ARG A 152 -5.45 -9.62 8.72
N VAL A 153 -4.24 -10.16 8.81
CA VAL A 153 -3.93 -11.59 8.90
C VAL A 153 -3.21 -11.84 10.21
N VAL A 154 -3.76 -12.73 11.04
CA VAL A 154 -3.11 -13.21 12.26
C VAL A 154 -3.09 -14.73 12.25
N THR A 155 -1.90 -15.31 12.39
CA THR A 155 -1.69 -16.75 12.27
C THR A 155 -0.87 -17.31 13.41
N ASP A 156 -1.13 -18.58 13.72
CA ASP A 156 -0.25 -19.47 14.46
C ASP A 156 0.28 -20.51 13.46
N ALA A 157 1.52 -20.32 13.01
CA ALA A 157 2.10 -21.14 11.94
C ALA A 157 2.34 -22.59 12.36
N ASP A 158 2.62 -22.83 13.65
CA ASP A 158 2.86 -24.18 14.18
C ASP A 158 1.59 -25.04 14.15
N SER A 159 0.43 -24.45 14.46
CA SER A 159 -0.87 -25.14 14.40
C SER A 159 -1.55 -25.04 13.03
N GLU A 160 -0.99 -24.27 12.09
CA GLU A 160 -1.59 -23.91 10.80
C GLU A 160 -3.03 -23.37 10.92
N LEU A 161 -3.23 -22.49 11.92
CA LEU A 161 -4.51 -21.85 12.22
C LEU A 161 -4.37 -20.32 12.20
N GLY A 162 -5.45 -19.61 11.89
CA GLY A 162 -5.41 -18.15 11.83
C GLY A 162 -6.79 -17.51 11.74
N VAL A 163 -6.80 -16.19 11.69
CA VAL A 163 -7.99 -15.35 11.55
C VAL A 163 -7.71 -14.30 10.49
N LEU A 164 -8.71 -14.03 9.65
CA LEU A 164 -8.73 -12.83 8.82
C LEU A 164 -9.69 -11.82 9.42
N ASN A 165 -9.27 -10.56 9.45
CA ASN A 165 -10.14 -9.44 9.71
C ASN A 165 -10.19 -8.56 8.46
N PHE A 166 -11.35 -8.51 7.82
CA PHE A 166 -11.60 -7.61 6.70
C PHE A 166 -12.18 -6.30 7.24
N THR A 167 -11.66 -5.18 6.76
CA THR A 167 -12.15 -3.85 7.06
C THR A 167 -12.35 -3.08 5.77
N GLU A 168 -13.47 -2.38 5.67
CA GLU A 168 -13.75 -1.41 4.62
C GLU A 168 -14.05 -0.05 5.24
N GLU A 169 -13.72 1.01 4.52
CA GLU A 169 -14.04 2.40 4.83
C GLU A 169 -14.97 2.91 3.72
N ASP A 170 -16.10 3.53 4.08
CA ASP A 170 -17.03 4.11 3.12
C ASP A 170 -16.65 5.55 2.70
N ASP A 171 -17.44 6.15 1.80
CA ASP A 171 -17.18 7.50 1.28
C ASP A 171 -17.25 8.59 2.36
N GLU A 172 -17.91 8.30 3.49
CA GLU A 172 -17.97 9.17 4.67
C GLU A 172 -16.81 8.97 5.65
N GLY A 173 -15.95 7.97 5.41
CA GLY A 173 -14.83 7.61 6.27
C GLY A 173 -15.22 6.70 7.44
N GLU A 174 -16.43 6.13 7.43
CA GLU A 174 -16.88 5.21 8.47
C GLU A 174 -16.32 3.81 8.21
N MET A 175 -15.68 3.25 9.24
CA MET A 175 -15.06 1.93 9.14
C MET A 175 -16.01 0.82 9.59
N THR A 176 -16.17 -0.19 8.74
CA THR A 176 -16.87 -1.43 9.09
C THR A 176 -15.91 -2.61 9.01
N SER A 177 -16.01 -3.53 9.98
CA SER A 177 -15.11 -4.68 10.05
C SER A 177 -15.83 -6.00 10.33
N TRP A 178 -15.25 -7.07 9.80
CA TRP A 178 -15.67 -8.45 10.01
C TRP A 178 -14.46 -9.33 10.30
N HIS A 179 -14.68 -10.38 11.06
CA HIS A 179 -13.72 -11.48 11.20
C HIS A 179 -14.27 -12.69 10.48
N THR A 180 -13.39 -13.60 10.05
CA THR A 180 -13.79 -14.93 9.58
C THR A 180 -14.71 -15.61 10.59
N CYS A 181 -15.54 -16.54 10.13
CA CYS A 181 -16.50 -17.27 10.96
C CYS A 181 -16.35 -18.78 10.72
N ASN A 182 -15.98 -19.47 11.78
CA ASN A 182 -15.97 -20.91 11.92
C ASN A 182 -17.20 -21.33 12.75
N PRO A 183 -18.24 -21.92 12.12
CA PRO A 183 -19.44 -22.35 12.84
C PRO A 183 -19.20 -23.56 13.75
N GLN A 184 -18.06 -24.26 13.60
CA GLN A 184 -17.70 -25.44 14.40
C GLN A 184 -16.25 -25.30 14.90
N PRO A 185 -15.96 -24.34 15.79
CA PRO A 185 -14.60 -24.08 16.23
C PRO A 185 -14.04 -25.25 17.05
N SER A 186 -12.79 -25.62 16.77
CA SER A 186 -12.09 -26.61 17.59
C SER A 186 -11.92 -26.10 19.03
N PRO A 187 -12.21 -26.90 20.07
CA PRO A 187 -11.94 -26.54 21.47
C PRO A 187 -10.47 -26.18 21.74
N ASP A 188 -9.55 -26.75 20.96
CA ASP A 188 -8.10 -26.61 21.10
C ASP A 188 -7.52 -25.46 20.24
N ALA A 189 -8.37 -24.68 19.56
CA ALA A 189 -7.91 -23.56 18.75
C ALA A 189 -7.20 -22.49 19.62
N PRO A 190 -6.03 -21.98 19.18
CA PRO A 190 -5.22 -21.05 19.95
C PRO A 190 -5.91 -19.70 20.11
N ALA A 191 -5.59 -19.01 21.20
CA ALA A 191 -6.09 -17.66 21.47
C ALA A 191 -5.22 -16.62 20.73
N LEU A 192 -5.63 -16.29 19.51
CA LEU A 192 -4.91 -15.33 18.65
C LEU A 192 -5.13 -13.89 19.11
N ALA A 193 -4.04 -13.13 19.25
CA ALA A 193 -4.07 -11.73 19.64
C ALA A 193 -4.47 -10.85 18.44
N PHE A 194 -5.21 -9.77 18.70
CA PHE A 194 -5.54 -8.80 17.65
C PHE A 194 -4.30 -8.08 17.10
N ASP A 195 -3.37 -7.75 18.01
CA ASP A 195 -2.06 -7.16 17.74
C ASP A 195 -1.01 -7.72 18.69
N ALA A 196 0.26 -7.64 18.30
CA ALA A 196 1.37 -8.00 19.16
C ALA A 196 1.33 -7.20 20.47
N GLY A 197 1.30 -7.89 21.60
CA GLY A 197 1.20 -7.27 22.94
C GLY A 197 -0.22 -6.83 23.35
N SER A 198 -1.22 -6.98 22.48
CA SER A 198 -2.62 -6.69 22.84
C SER A 198 -3.23 -7.77 23.73
N THR A 199 -4.02 -7.34 24.71
CA THR A 199 -4.89 -8.24 25.51
C THR A 199 -6.15 -8.64 24.75
N LEU A 200 -6.50 -7.91 23.69
CA LEU A 200 -7.65 -8.21 22.85
C LEU A 200 -7.36 -9.48 22.04
N LYS A 201 -8.27 -10.45 22.13
CA LYS A 201 -8.20 -11.72 21.41
C LYS A 201 -9.33 -11.83 20.42
N PHE A 202 -9.08 -12.48 19.29
CA PHE A 202 -10.15 -12.89 18.41
C PHE A 202 -11.03 -13.93 19.09
N PRO A 203 -12.35 -13.92 18.86
CA PRO A 203 -13.20 -15.00 19.30
C PRO A 203 -12.76 -16.29 18.64
N ARG A 204 -12.83 -17.40 19.38
CA ARG A 204 -12.47 -18.73 18.85
C ARG A 204 -13.27 -19.11 17.61
N SER A 205 -14.53 -18.65 17.53
CA SER A 205 -15.38 -18.80 16.35
C SER A 205 -14.86 -18.08 15.12
N ALA A 206 -13.76 -17.32 15.18
CA ALA A 206 -13.15 -16.72 14.00
C ALA A 206 -11.96 -17.51 13.43
N VAL A 207 -11.45 -18.50 14.17
CA VAL A 207 -10.24 -19.22 13.81
C VAL A 207 -10.53 -20.27 12.74
N LEU A 208 -9.84 -20.17 11.60
CA LEU A 208 -9.92 -21.11 10.48
C LEU A 208 -8.55 -21.77 10.21
N PRO A 209 -8.52 -22.97 9.59
CA PRO A 209 -7.30 -23.58 9.11
C PRO A 209 -6.70 -22.85 7.91
N PHE A 210 -5.38 -22.95 7.75
CA PHE A 210 -4.62 -22.32 6.64
C PHE A 210 -5.19 -22.61 5.26
N ARG A 211 -5.77 -23.79 5.05
CA ARG A 211 -6.43 -24.13 3.78
C ARG A 211 -7.53 -23.13 3.42
N GLU A 212 -8.36 -22.75 4.39
CA GLU A 212 -9.47 -21.82 4.20
C GLU A 212 -8.97 -20.37 4.14
N LEU A 213 -7.99 -20.02 4.98
CA LEU A 213 -7.35 -18.70 4.94
C LEU A 213 -6.65 -18.44 3.59
N ARG A 214 -5.93 -19.44 3.06
CA ARG A 214 -5.27 -19.36 1.75
C ARG A 214 -6.31 -19.13 0.66
N ALA A 215 -7.38 -19.91 0.63
CA ALA A 215 -8.45 -19.72 -0.37
C ALA A 215 -9.05 -18.31 -0.31
N ALA A 216 -9.28 -17.78 0.90
CA ALA A 216 -9.80 -16.42 1.08
C ALA A 216 -8.79 -15.34 0.66
N LEU A 217 -7.51 -15.50 1.00
CA LEU A 217 -6.47 -14.56 0.59
C LEU A 217 -6.23 -14.61 -0.92
N ASP A 218 -6.20 -15.78 -1.55
CA ASP A 218 -6.11 -15.94 -3.01
C ASP A 218 -7.30 -15.26 -3.69
N GLU A 219 -8.51 -15.41 -3.15
CA GLU A 219 -9.68 -14.68 -3.64
C GLU A 219 -9.52 -13.17 -3.49
N PHE A 220 -9.11 -12.68 -2.31
CA PHE A 220 -8.90 -11.27 -2.05
C PHE A 220 -7.85 -10.66 -2.98
N THR A 221 -6.69 -11.30 -3.17
CA THR A 221 -5.61 -10.80 -4.05
C THR A 221 -6.03 -10.67 -5.51
N ARG A 222 -7.07 -11.39 -5.93
CA ARG A 222 -7.67 -11.32 -7.26
C ARG A 222 -8.75 -10.25 -7.36
N THR A 223 -9.61 -10.09 -6.34
CA THR A 223 -10.81 -9.26 -6.43
C THR A 223 -10.71 -7.92 -5.70
N GLY A 224 -9.89 -7.83 -4.65
CA GLY A 224 -9.87 -6.73 -3.69
C GLY A 224 -11.14 -6.62 -2.83
N ALA A 225 -12.11 -7.49 -3.03
CA ALA A 225 -13.37 -7.50 -2.30
C ALA A 225 -13.35 -8.54 -1.18
N ARG A 226 -14.19 -8.37 -0.15
CA ARG A 226 -14.32 -9.34 0.95
C ARG A 226 -14.59 -10.75 0.40
N PRO A 227 -13.71 -11.73 0.65
CA PRO A 227 -13.82 -13.08 0.10
C PRO A 227 -15.15 -13.77 0.38
N GLU A 228 -15.76 -14.39 -0.63
CA GLU A 228 -17.01 -15.13 -0.51
C GLU A 228 -16.79 -16.61 -0.15
N CYS A 229 -15.59 -17.15 -0.36
CA CYS A 229 -15.29 -18.55 -0.09
C CYS A 229 -15.27 -18.93 1.40
N VAL A 230 -15.34 -17.94 2.31
CA VAL A 230 -15.42 -18.13 3.77
C VAL A 230 -16.60 -17.36 4.35
N GLN A 231 -17.07 -17.79 5.51
CA GLN A 231 -18.11 -17.06 6.23
C GLN A 231 -17.49 -15.93 7.05
N TRP A 232 -18.27 -14.87 7.26
CA TRP A 232 -17.88 -13.70 8.03
C TRP A 232 -18.86 -13.44 9.16
N GLN A 233 -18.35 -12.92 10.28
CA GLN A 233 -19.15 -12.41 11.39
C GLN A 233 -18.73 -10.96 11.68
N PRO A 234 -19.66 -10.07 12.08
CA PRO A 234 -19.30 -8.71 12.45
C PRO A 234 -18.22 -8.69 13.52
N ALA A 235 -17.22 -7.83 13.35
CA ALA A 235 -16.24 -7.55 14.38
C ALA A 235 -16.95 -6.78 15.51
N ARG A 236 -17.34 -7.49 16.57
CA ARG A 236 -17.83 -6.83 17.78
C ARG A 236 -16.63 -6.51 18.66
N TRP A 237 -16.31 -5.22 18.74
CA TRP A 237 -15.37 -4.73 19.74
C TRP A 237 -16.13 -4.55 21.06
N GLY A 238 -15.84 -5.38 22.07
CA GLY A 238 -16.20 -5.02 23.45
C GLY A 238 -16.97 -6.00 24.33
N ASP A 239 -17.11 -7.28 23.99
CA ASP A 239 -17.65 -8.26 24.96
C ASP A 239 -16.61 -9.35 25.28
N LEU A 240 -15.73 -9.03 26.23
CA LEU A 240 -14.94 -10.00 27.01
C LEU A 240 -15.69 -10.33 28.31
#